data_AF-A0A8H2X757-F1
#
_entry.id   AF-A0A8H2X757-F1
#
_cell.length_a   1.000
_cell.length_b   1.000
_cell.length_c   1.000
_cell.angle_alpha   90.00
_cell.angle_beta   90.00
_cell.angle_gamma   90.00
#
_symmetry.space_group_name_H-M   'P 1'
#
loop_
_entity.id
_entity.type
_entity.pdbx_description
1 polymer ?
#
loop_
_entity_poly.entity_id
_entity_poly.type
_entity_poly.pdbx_seq_one_letter_code
_entity_poly.pdbx_strand_id
1 'polypeptide(L)'
;MPPKRKADTEDGPAKKKAATAPKLKKSKAPNWNEDSGYSNEKPTAEWARKCVDRWCLLPPYNTRMTEKHWQDYYNERSTLDKINSSGAPESKEIVSEELCQDTWKILRGAARDLASIVLGSKLDDEDRKKHIARTLMGSLYFTELWGNDEGDDTPREVQAKSRLYSPFGVGTSVDFYYFYHLRARMFGKGERFASFYAKSRPIVEIDPENPTACSATKRNANGAIKAASDAITVFDRNGSKSKGTTAANVKSFEQAIFGVEGWISPLKLVEILFAAGTVMRYREQDKESPKSVLAKFHYFDGETNGQALLAEELKLLAELEAREPASPEVCIPQRMLLLARQGDGGSEPGPSNQVSA
;
A
#
# COMPACT_ATOMS: atom_id res chain seq x y z
N MET A 1 54.81 -63.33 -32.23
CA MET A 1 53.80 -62.26 -32.45
C MET A 1 52.80 -62.29 -31.31
N PRO A 2 52.77 -61.27 -30.44
CA PRO A 2 51.65 -60.98 -29.56
C PRO A 2 50.88 -59.71 -30.00
N PRO A 3 49.61 -59.55 -29.60
CA PRO A 3 48.61 -58.79 -30.35
C PRO A 3 48.50 -57.31 -29.96
N LYS A 4 48.04 -56.50 -30.93
CA LYS A 4 47.75 -55.06 -30.83
C LYS A 4 46.69 -54.78 -29.75
N ARG A 5 47.01 -53.85 -28.83
CA ARG A 5 46.09 -53.29 -27.83
C ARG A 5 45.01 -52.43 -28.49
N LYS A 6 43.78 -52.56 -28.00
CA LYS A 6 42.61 -51.73 -28.36
C LYS A 6 42.71 -50.37 -27.66
N ALA A 7 42.22 -49.34 -28.35
CA ALA A 7 42.15 -47.96 -27.89
C ALA A 7 41.08 -47.78 -26.80
N ASP A 8 41.42 -46.99 -25.79
CA ASP A 8 40.52 -46.51 -24.75
C ASP A 8 39.52 -45.51 -25.34
N THR A 9 38.23 -45.78 -25.14
CA THR A 9 37.14 -44.84 -25.40
C THR A 9 36.93 -44.02 -24.13
N GLU A 10 37.25 -42.73 -24.20
CA GLU A 10 36.98 -41.75 -23.14
C GLU A 10 35.47 -41.49 -23.04
N ASP A 11 34.80 -42.12 -22.08
CA ASP A 11 33.49 -41.69 -21.60
C ASP A 11 33.66 -40.47 -20.69
N GLY A 12 33.46 -39.27 -21.26
CA GLY A 12 33.38 -38.02 -20.52
C GLY A 12 32.14 -38.00 -19.59
N PRO A 13 32.22 -37.36 -18.40
CA PRO A 13 31.14 -37.37 -17.43
C PRO A 13 29.92 -36.59 -17.95
N ALA A 14 28.74 -37.19 -17.79
CA ALA A 14 27.45 -36.64 -18.19
C ALA A 14 27.25 -35.21 -17.66
N LYS A 15 27.01 -34.27 -18.57
CA LYS A 15 26.60 -32.89 -18.26
C LYS A 15 25.38 -32.93 -17.32
N LYS A 16 25.56 -32.47 -16.07
CA LYS A 16 24.45 -32.19 -15.15
C LYS A 16 23.45 -31.28 -15.86
N LYS A 17 22.24 -31.79 -16.10
CA LYS A 17 21.12 -30.98 -16.55
C LYS A 17 20.95 -29.82 -15.57
N ALA A 18 20.89 -28.59 -16.10
CA ALA A 18 20.56 -27.41 -15.32
C ALA A 18 19.25 -27.70 -14.56
N ALA A 19 19.25 -27.46 -13.25
CA ALA A 19 18.04 -27.57 -12.45
C ALA A 19 17.01 -26.61 -13.05
N THR A 20 15.92 -27.16 -13.61
CA THR A 20 14.76 -26.38 -14.05
C THR A 20 14.34 -25.49 -12.89
N ALA A 21 14.34 -24.17 -13.12
CA ALA A 21 13.90 -23.20 -12.13
C ALA A 21 12.51 -23.60 -11.59
N PRO A 22 12.22 -23.37 -10.29
CA PRO A 22 10.92 -23.70 -9.72
C PRO A 22 9.80 -23.02 -10.52
N LYS A 23 8.78 -23.78 -10.91
CA LYS A 23 7.60 -23.20 -11.57
C LYS A 23 6.90 -22.25 -10.60
N LEU A 24 6.74 -21.00 -11.00
CA LEU A 24 5.97 -20.01 -10.24
C LEU A 24 4.49 -20.43 -10.17
N LYS A 25 3.84 -20.04 -9.07
CA LYS A 25 2.39 -20.25 -8.90
C LYS A 25 1.63 -19.31 -9.84
N LYS A 26 0.47 -19.76 -10.32
CA LYS A 26 -0.44 -18.94 -11.13
C LYS A 26 -1.37 -18.12 -10.23
N SER A 27 -1.75 -16.92 -10.66
CA SER A 27 -2.85 -16.18 -10.05
C SER A 27 -4.17 -16.90 -10.28
N LYS A 28 -5.12 -16.75 -9.34
CA LYS A 28 -6.53 -17.12 -9.54
C LYS A 28 -7.27 -15.86 -9.98
N ALA A 29 -8.10 -15.97 -11.02
CA ALA A 29 -8.98 -14.88 -11.41
C ALA A 29 -9.90 -14.52 -10.22
N PRO A 30 -9.94 -13.26 -9.78
CA PRO A 30 -10.76 -12.85 -8.66
C PRO A 30 -12.25 -12.94 -9.01
N ASN A 31 -13.05 -13.46 -8.08
CA ASN A 31 -14.51 -13.46 -8.21
C ASN A 31 -15.12 -12.57 -7.12
N TRP A 32 -15.38 -11.30 -7.48
CA TRP A 32 -15.99 -10.33 -6.57
C TRP A 32 -17.51 -10.49 -6.40
N ASN A 33 -18.14 -11.40 -7.15
CA ASN A 33 -19.60 -11.57 -7.20
C ASN A 33 -20.09 -12.79 -6.40
N GLU A 34 -19.20 -13.50 -5.72
CA GLU A 34 -19.53 -14.79 -5.07
C GLU A 34 -20.27 -14.65 -3.73
N ASP A 35 -20.15 -13.50 -3.03
CA ASP A 35 -20.76 -13.29 -1.71
C ASP A 35 -22.06 -12.47 -1.83
N SER A 36 -23.15 -13.01 -1.28
CA SER A 36 -24.46 -12.36 -1.22
C SER A 36 -24.48 -11.07 -0.38
N GLY A 37 -23.43 -10.79 0.39
CA GLY A 37 -23.20 -9.53 1.11
C GLY A 37 -22.65 -8.39 0.25
N TYR A 38 -22.42 -8.60 -1.03
CA TYR A 38 -21.86 -7.61 -1.95
C TYR A 38 -22.76 -7.32 -3.15
N SER A 39 -22.68 -6.10 -3.67
CA SER A 39 -23.37 -5.66 -4.89
C SER A 39 -22.44 -4.90 -5.83
N ASN A 40 -22.64 -5.04 -7.14
CA ASN A 40 -22.00 -4.18 -8.13
C ASN A 40 -22.81 -2.91 -8.42
N GLU A 41 -24.06 -2.86 -7.96
CA GLU A 41 -24.91 -1.69 -8.12
C GLU A 41 -24.46 -0.59 -7.15
N LYS A 42 -24.26 0.61 -7.70
CA LYS A 42 -23.86 1.77 -6.92
C LYS A 42 -24.93 2.06 -5.86
N PRO A 43 -24.56 2.23 -4.58
CA PRO A 43 -25.53 2.48 -3.53
C PRO A 43 -26.24 3.82 -3.75
N THR A 44 -27.56 3.84 -3.49
CA THR A 44 -28.42 5.01 -3.71
C THR A 44 -28.61 5.86 -2.45
N ALA A 45 -28.31 5.29 -1.29
CA ALA A 45 -28.41 5.96 0.00
C ALA A 45 -27.36 7.08 0.13
N GLU A 46 -27.67 8.11 0.91
CA GLU A 46 -27.00 9.41 0.85
C GLU A 46 -25.50 9.33 1.17
N TRP A 47 -25.15 8.77 2.33
CA TRP A 47 -23.77 8.70 2.80
C TRP A 47 -22.97 7.69 2.01
N ALA A 48 -23.55 6.54 1.68
CA ALA A 48 -22.91 5.57 0.81
C ALA A 48 -22.52 6.20 -0.54
N ARG A 49 -23.46 6.90 -1.20
CA ARG A 49 -23.19 7.60 -2.46
C ARG A 49 -22.12 8.68 -2.30
N LYS A 50 -22.20 9.52 -1.25
CA LYS A 50 -21.17 10.54 -0.97
C LYS A 50 -19.78 9.92 -0.82
N CYS A 51 -19.66 8.79 -0.13
CA CYS A 51 -18.39 8.07 0.01
C CYS A 51 -17.86 7.55 -1.33
N VAL A 52 -18.74 6.89 -2.09
CA VAL A 52 -18.38 6.33 -3.40
C VAL A 52 -17.90 7.42 -4.34
N ASP A 53 -18.63 8.53 -4.44
CA ASP A 53 -18.31 9.64 -5.34
C ASP A 53 -17.03 10.37 -4.92
N ARG A 54 -16.88 10.67 -3.62
CA ARG A 54 -15.75 11.45 -3.11
C ARG A 54 -14.43 10.72 -3.27
N TRP A 55 -14.41 9.42 -2.97
CA TRP A 55 -13.19 8.59 -2.97
C TRP A 55 -13.09 7.61 -4.14
N CYS A 56 -13.99 7.72 -5.14
CA CYS A 56 -14.02 6.87 -6.32
C CYS A 56 -14.01 5.37 -5.98
N LEU A 57 -14.79 4.98 -4.96
CA LEU A 57 -14.83 3.60 -4.48
C LEU A 57 -15.42 2.69 -5.57
N LEU A 58 -14.77 1.56 -5.80
CA LEU A 58 -15.15 0.61 -6.83
C LEU A 58 -16.13 -0.46 -6.29
N PRO A 59 -16.93 -1.09 -7.16
CA PRO A 59 -17.64 -2.31 -6.79
C PRO A 59 -16.66 -3.48 -6.59
N PRO A 60 -16.93 -4.40 -5.66
CA PRO A 60 -18.20 -4.57 -4.95
C PRO A 60 -18.42 -3.58 -3.79
N TYR A 61 -19.69 -3.26 -3.53
CA TYR A 61 -20.16 -2.49 -2.39
C TYR A 61 -20.77 -3.42 -1.35
N ASN A 62 -20.43 -3.24 -0.07
CA ASN A 62 -20.97 -4.03 1.04
C ASN A 62 -22.41 -3.64 1.35
N THR A 63 -23.36 -4.53 1.04
CA THR A 63 -24.79 -4.30 1.25
C THR A 63 -25.20 -4.39 2.71
N ARG A 64 -24.33 -4.91 3.59
CA ARG A 64 -24.56 -4.99 5.03
C ARG A 64 -24.12 -3.74 5.78
N MET A 65 -23.43 -2.81 5.12
CA MET A 65 -23.09 -1.52 5.72
C MET A 65 -24.34 -0.64 5.83
N THR A 66 -24.65 -0.21 7.04
CA THR A 66 -25.73 0.75 7.29
C THR A 66 -25.31 2.15 6.86
N GLU A 67 -26.28 3.05 6.65
CA GLU A 67 -25.99 4.46 6.39
C GLU A 67 -25.17 5.12 7.50
N LYS A 68 -25.35 4.70 8.76
CA LYS A 68 -24.53 5.18 9.87
C LYS A 68 -23.06 4.76 9.71
N HIS A 69 -22.80 3.52 9.30
CA HIS A 69 -21.44 3.06 9.02
C HIS A 69 -20.80 3.89 7.88
N TRP A 70 -21.56 4.21 6.83
CA TRP A 70 -21.07 5.07 5.74
C TRP A 70 -20.83 6.51 6.20
N GLN A 71 -21.68 7.04 7.06
CA GLN A 71 -21.48 8.36 7.64
C GLN A 71 -20.21 8.41 8.50
N ASP A 72 -19.96 7.39 9.32
CA ASP A 72 -18.77 7.30 10.16
C ASP A 72 -17.50 7.17 9.32
N TYR A 73 -17.55 6.33 8.28
CA TYR A 73 -16.50 6.23 7.27
C TYR A 73 -16.22 7.57 6.61
N TYR A 74 -17.28 8.31 6.23
CA TYR A 74 -17.17 9.61 5.61
C TYR A 74 -16.48 10.62 6.53
N ASN A 75 -16.91 10.68 7.78
CA ASN A 75 -16.39 11.62 8.77
C ASN A 75 -14.92 11.35 9.09
N GLU A 76 -14.55 10.08 9.30
CA GLU A 76 -13.18 9.67 9.57
C GLU A 76 -12.25 10.05 8.41
N ARG A 77 -12.57 9.62 7.17
CA ARG A 77 -11.75 9.94 6.00
C ARG A 77 -11.70 11.43 5.68
N SER A 78 -12.80 12.16 5.92
CA SER A 78 -12.82 13.62 5.72
C SER A 78 -11.90 14.34 6.72
N THR A 79 -11.79 13.85 7.96
CA THR A 79 -10.82 14.39 8.92
C THR A 79 -9.39 14.05 8.51
N LEU A 80 -9.14 12.83 8.03
CA LEU A 80 -7.84 12.44 7.51
C LEU A 80 -7.45 13.21 6.24
N ASP A 81 -8.41 13.56 5.36
CA ASP A 81 -8.17 14.44 4.21
C ASP A 81 -7.60 15.80 4.69
N LYS A 82 -8.14 16.39 5.76
CA LYS A 82 -7.64 17.65 6.34
C LYS A 82 -6.23 17.50 6.92
N ILE A 83 -5.99 16.46 7.71
CA ILE A 83 -4.66 16.16 8.27
C ILE A 83 -3.63 15.99 7.15
N ASN A 84 -4.00 15.34 6.05
CA ASN A 84 -3.12 15.07 4.91
C ASN A 84 -3.18 16.18 3.83
N SER A 85 -3.53 17.41 4.22
CA SER A 85 -3.54 18.60 3.36
C SER A 85 -2.37 19.52 3.64
N SER A 86 -1.42 19.62 2.70
CA SER A 86 -0.28 20.53 2.85
C SER A 86 -0.77 21.97 3.06
N GLY A 87 -0.28 22.62 4.11
CA GLY A 87 -0.66 23.98 4.49
C GLY A 87 -1.79 24.08 5.52
N ALA A 88 -2.49 22.98 5.82
CA ALA A 88 -3.57 22.98 6.81
C ALA A 88 -3.01 22.97 8.25
N PRO A 89 -3.65 23.67 9.21
CA PRO A 89 -3.28 23.62 10.62
C PRO A 89 -3.32 22.22 11.24
N GLU A 90 -4.22 21.36 10.76
CA GLU A 90 -4.40 19.97 11.22
C GLU A 90 -3.23 19.05 10.86
N SER A 91 -2.38 19.44 9.90
CA SER A 91 -1.25 18.63 9.45
C SER A 91 -0.10 18.54 10.44
N LYS A 92 -0.13 19.29 11.55
CA LYS A 92 0.94 19.30 12.56
C LYS A 92 1.28 17.91 13.10
N GLU A 93 0.32 16.98 13.15
CA GLU A 93 0.57 15.61 13.65
C GLU A 93 1.39 14.73 12.71
N ILE A 94 1.56 15.15 11.45
CA ILE A 94 2.29 14.38 10.44
C ILE A 94 3.46 15.15 9.81
N VAL A 95 3.66 16.41 10.21
CA VAL A 95 4.81 17.22 9.79
C VAL A 95 5.90 17.07 10.84
N SER A 96 6.93 16.29 10.52
CA SER A 96 8.08 16.09 11.41
C SER A 96 9.25 16.96 10.97
N GLU A 97 9.33 18.19 11.49
CA GLU A 97 10.40 19.14 11.13
C GLU A 97 11.80 18.58 11.45
N GLU A 98 11.94 17.88 12.57
CA GLU A 98 13.21 17.25 13.02
C GLU A 98 13.69 16.13 12.09
N LEU A 99 12.79 15.56 11.27
CA LEU A 99 13.16 14.50 10.33
C LEU A 99 13.87 15.06 9.08
N CYS A 100 13.80 16.38 8.86
CA CYS A 100 14.38 17.07 7.71
C CYS A 100 14.00 16.47 6.35
N GLN A 101 12.82 15.84 6.26
CA GLN A 101 12.30 15.22 5.05
C GLN A 101 10.86 15.66 4.76
N ASP A 102 10.54 15.70 3.48
CA ASP A 102 9.25 16.18 2.97
C ASP A 102 8.18 15.08 3.11
N THR A 103 7.37 15.15 4.16
CA THR A 103 6.24 14.24 4.44
C THR A 103 5.35 14.05 3.21
N TRP A 104 5.06 15.12 2.48
CA TRP A 104 4.15 15.09 1.34
C TRP A 104 4.73 14.31 0.17
N LYS A 105 6.03 14.48 -0.10
CA LYS A 105 6.75 13.66 -1.09
C LYS A 105 6.81 12.19 -0.67
N ILE A 106 6.96 11.89 0.62
CA ILE A 106 6.94 10.52 1.12
C ILE A 106 5.57 9.88 0.88
N LEU A 107 4.48 10.52 1.31
CA LEU A 107 3.12 10.01 1.13
C LEU A 107 2.78 9.83 -0.36
N ARG A 108 3.10 10.82 -1.19
CA ARG A 108 2.87 10.76 -2.64
C ARG A 108 3.71 9.66 -3.29
N GLY A 109 4.95 9.49 -2.85
CA GLY A 109 5.81 8.41 -3.30
C GLY A 109 5.21 7.03 -2.97
N ALA A 110 4.78 6.83 -1.73
CA ALA A 110 4.14 5.60 -1.28
C ALA A 110 2.84 5.29 -2.04
N ALA A 111 1.99 6.30 -2.26
CA ALA A 111 0.79 6.18 -3.08
C ALA A 111 1.10 5.71 -4.51
N ARG A 112 2.14 6.25 -5.13
CA ARG A 112 2.58 5.84 -6.48
C ARG A 112 3.05 4.39 -6.51
N ASP A 113 3.77 3.93 -5.49
CA ASP A 113 4.18 2.52 -5.42
C ASP A 113 2.97 1.60 -5.35
N LEU A 114 1.94 1.96 -4.56
CA LEU A 114 0.70 1.17 -4.49
C LEU A 114 0.09 0.96 -5.88
N ALA A 115 0.00 2.02 -6.70
CA ALA A 115 -0.44 1.88 -8.09
C ALA A 115 0.49 1.01 -8.92
N SER A 116 1.81 1.25 -8.87
CA SER A 116 2.79 0.43 -9.61
C SER A 116 2.62 -1.05 -9.30
N ILE A 117 2.48 -1.40 -8.02
CA ILE A 117 2.35 -2.80 -7.60
C ILE A 117 1.06 -3.41 -8.17
N VAL A 118 -0.07 -2.70 -8.12
CA VAL A 118 -1.33 -3.18 -8.70
C VAL A 118 -1.24 -3.30 -10.22
N LEU A 119 -0.68 -2.31 -10.92
CA LEU A 119 -0.54 -2.35 -12.39
C LEU A 119 0.32 -3.53 -12.85
N GLY A 120 1.34 -3.89 -12.07
CA GLY A 120 2.19 -5.06 -12.33
C GLY A 120 1.55 -6.41 -11.97
N SER A 121 0.30 -6.45 -11.50
CA SER A 121 -0.40 -7.71 -11.15
C SER A 121 -0.93 -8.44 -12.40
N LYS A 122 -1.15 -9.76 -12.23
CA LYS A 122 -1.73 -10.62 -13.27
C LYS A 122 -3.25 -10.66 -13.14
N LEU A 123 -3.88 -9.52 -13.45
CA LEU A 123 -5.33 -9.39 -13.65
C LEU A 123 -5.59 -9.14 -15.14
N ASP A 124 -6.37 -10.01 -15.77
CA ASP A 124 -6.61 -9.98 -17.23
C ASP A 124 -7.51 -8.82 -17.66
N ASP A 125 -8.38 -8.34 -16.76
CA ASP A 125 -9.16 -7.12 -16.95
C ASP A 125 -8.27 -5.90 -16.68
N GLU A 126 -7.62 -5.40 -17.75
CA GLU A 126 -6.68 -4.28 -17.70
C GLU A 126 -7.34 -2.97 -17.24
N ASP A 127 -8.59 -2.72 -17.65
CA ASP A 127 -9.30 -1.49 -17.27
C ASP A 127 -9.68 -1.52 -15.79
N ARG A 128 -10.16 -2.66 -15.29
CA ARG A 128 -10.39 -2.83 -13.85
C ARG A 128 -9.10 -2.75 -13.07
N LYS A 129 -7.99 -3.32 -13.57
CA LYS A 129 -6.67 -3.20 -12.93
C LYS A 129 -6.23 -1.74 -12.81
N LYS A 130 -6.41 -0.95 -13.88
CA LYS A 130 -6.12 0.50 -13.87
C LYS A 130 -7.01 1.24 -12.87
N HIS A 131 -8.32 0.97 -12.83
CA HIS A 131 -9.20 1.59 -11.85
C HIS A 131 -8.81 1.25 -10.42
N ILE A 132 -8.51 -0.02 -10.11
CA ILE A 132 -8.04 -0.41 -8.78
C ILE A 132 -6.76 0.35 -8.43
N ALA A 133 -5.79 0.43 -9.34
CA ALA A 133 -4.54 1.15 -9.12
C ALA A 133 -4.79 2.64 -8.83
N ARG A 134 -5.58 3.32 -9.68
CA ARG A 134 -5.91 4.74 -9.56
C ARG A 134 -6.65 5.06 -8.25
N THR A 135 -7.65 4.28 -7.88
CA THR A 135 -8.39 4.47 -6.62
C THR A 135 -7.48 4.19 -5.42
N LEU A 136 -6.63 3.16 -5.47
CA LEU A 136 -5.74 2.80 -4.37
C LEU A 136 -4.70 3.90 -4.06
N MET A 137 -4.20 4.63 -5.08
CA MET A 137 -3.29 5.77 -4.88
C MET A 137 -3.88 6.83 -3.94
N GLY A 138 -5.19 7.05 -4.02
CA GLY A 138 -5.90 8.04 -3.20
C GLY A 138 -6.46 7.52 -1.88
N SER A 139 -6.12 6.29 -1.52
CA SER A 139 -6.66 5.62 -0.31
C SER A 139 -5.67 5.50 0.84
N LEU A 140 -4.47 6.05 0.69
CA LEU A 140 -3.42 6.04 1.70
C LEU A 140 -3.35 7.35 2.47
N TYR A 141 -3.31 7.27 3.80
CA TYR A 141 -3.23 8.41 4.71
C TYR A 141 -2.13 8.18 5.75
N PHE A 142 -1.40 9.23 6.11
CA PHE A 142 -0.74 9.26 7.42
C PHE A 142 -1.79 9.55 8.50
N THR A 143 -1.65 8.86 9.62
CA THR A 143 -2.42 9.15 10.85
C THR A 143 -1.54 9.79 11.91
N GLU A 144 -0.23 9.53 11.89
CA GLU A 144 0.77 10.16 12.76
C GLU A 144 2.14 9.99 12.09
N LEU A 145 3.00 11.00 12.15
CA LEU A 145 4.39 10.87 11.74
C LEU A 145 5.29 11.71 12.64
N TRP A 146 6.26 11.04 13.25
CA TRP A 146 7.33 11.67 13.99
C TRP A 146 8.67 11.02 13.65
N GLY A 147 9.74 11.79 13.73
CA GLY A 147 11.08 11.30 13.53
C GLY A 147 12.10 12.41 13.60
N ASN A 148 13.36 12.04 13.73
CA ASN A 148 14.49 12.94 13.76
C ASN A 148 15.66 12.39 12.95
N ASP A 149 16.65 13.24 12.65
CA ASP A 149 17.85 12.88 11.91
C ASP A 149 19.12 12.82 12.80
N GLU A 150 20.24 12.40 12.23
CA GLU A 150 21.59 12.45 12.85
C GLU A 150 22.32 13.78 12.55
N GLY A 151 21.64 14.81 12.01
CA GLY A 151 22.22 16.07 11.56
C GLY A 151 22.80 16.07 10.14
N ASP A 152 22.56 15.01 9.37
CA ASP A 152 23.01 14.83 7.97
C ASP A 152 21.87 14.39 7.03
N ASP A 153 20.62 14.70 7.38
CA ASP A 153 19.37 14.23 6.75
C ASP A 153 19.16 12.70 6.81
N THR A 154 20.03 11.93 7.48
CA THR A 154 19.80 10.50 7.67
C THR A 154 18.96 10.27 8.92
N PRO A 155 17.84 9.53 8.82
CA PRO A 155 16.94 9.40 9.95
C PRO A 155 17.64 8.65 11.08
N ARG A 156 17.63 9.23 12.27
CA ARG A 156 17.99 8.52 13.49
C ARG A 156 16.81 7.69 13.95
N GLU A 157 15.63 8.29 14.04
CA GLU A 157 14.41 7.64 14.47
C GLU A 157 13.23 8.02 13.55
N VAL A 158 12.37 7.06 13.23
CA VAL A 158 11.10 7.27 12.53
C VAL A 158 10.03 6.45 13.22
N GLN A 159 8.91 7.10 13.53
CA GLN A 159 7.66 6.51 13.97
C GLN A 159 6.56 6.98 13.01
N ALA A 160 6.13 6.10 12.13
CA ALA A 160 5.09 6.38 11.14
C ALA A 160 3.87 5.49 11.40
N LYS A 161 2.70 6.12 11.50
CA LYS A 161 1.41 5.44 11.47
C LYS A 161 0.66 5.85 10.22
N SER A 162 0.14 4.87 9.51
CA SER A 162 -0.63 5.10 8.29
C SER A 162 -1.83 4.17 8.23
N ARG A 163 -2.79 4.54 7.39
CA ARG A 163 -4.00 3.76 7.11
C ARG A 163 -4.21 3.68 5.61
N LEU A 164 -4.41 2.47 5.11
CA LEU A 164 -4.83 2.21 3.73
C LEU A 164 -6.28 1.75 3.73
N TYR A 165 -7.15 2.52 3.09
CA TYR A 165 -8.53 2.08 2.84
C TYR A 165 -8.58 1.16 1.62
N SER A 166 -9.51 0.20 1.63
CA SER A 166 -9.83 -0.56 0.43
C SER A 166 -10.23 0.38 -0.71
N PRO A 167 -9.80 0.13 -1.96
CA PRO A 167 -10.29 0.86 -3.12
C PRO A 167 -11.74 0.47 -3.47
N PHE A 168 -12.29 -0.56 -2.81
CA PHE A 168 -13.67 -1.00 -2.98
C PHE A 168 -14.57 -0.44 -1.88
N GLY A 169 -15.87 -0.38 -2.16
CA GLY A 169 -16.89 -0.01 -1.18
C GLY A 169 -17.19 -1.09 -0.13
N VAL A 170 -16.19 -1.82 0.35
CA VAL A 170 -16.34 -2.95 1.27
C VAL A 170 -16.27 -2.55 2.76
N GLY A 171 -15.83 -1.33 3.04
CA GLY A 171 -15.78 -0.75 4.39
C GLY A 171 -14.58 -1.17 5.25
N THR A 172 -13.55 -1.74 4.64
CA THR A 172 -12.34 -2.18 5.34
C THR A 172 -11.16 -1.23 5.12
N SER A 173 -10.25 -1.23 6.09
CA SER A 173 -8.97 -0.57 6.01
C SER A 173 -7.87 -1.44 6.65
N VAL A 174 -6.61 -1.06 6.48
CA VAL A 174 -5.48 -1.68 7.17
C VAL A 174 -4.67 -0.57 7.83
N ASP A 175 -4.44 -0.73 9.13
CA ASP A 175 -3.61 0.16 9.92
C ASP A 175 -2.18 -0.36 9.97
N PHE A 176 -1.24 0.57 9.93
CA PHE A 176 0.18 0.31 9.90
C PHE A 176 0.90 1.08 10.99
N TYR A 177 1.93 0.46 11.56
CA TYR A 177 2.90 1.11 12.40
C TYR A 177 4.30 0.69 11.98
N TYR A 178 5.09 1.67 11.54
CA TYR A 178 6.50 1.51 11.20
C TYR A 178 7.36 2.26 12.22
N PHE A 179 8.31 1.54 12.80
CA PHE A 179 9.34 2.08 13.66
C PHE A 179 10.70 1.78 13.05
N TYR A 180 11.56 2.79 13.00
CA TYR A 180 12.96 2.68 12.62
C TYR A 180 13.80 3.44 13.64
N HIS A 181 14.90 2.83 14.09
CA HIS A 181 15.92 3.51 14.88
C HIS A 181 17.29 2.99 14.51
N LEU A 182 18.16 3.89 14.10
CA LEU A 182 19.57 3.61 13.88
C LEU A 182 20.40 4.68 14.57
N ARG A 183 21.23 4.26 15.52
CA ARG A 183 22.27 5.12 16.10
C ARG A 183 23.62 4.45 15.98
N ALA A 184 24.47 4.98 15.11
CA ALA A 184 25.86 4.56 15.02
C ALA A 184 26.63 5.03 16.26
N ARG A 185 27.45 4.17 16.87
CA ARG A 185 28.35 4.54 17.97
C ARG A 185 29.79 4.28 17.52
N MET A 186 30.70 5.24 17.72
CA MET A 186 32.11 5.12 17.31
C MET A 186 32.81 3.86 17.85
N PHE A 187 32.46 3.43 19.06
CA PHE A 187 33.01 2.24 19.70
C PHE A 187 31.86 1.36 20.23
N GLY A 188 31.48 0.33 19.47
CA GLY A 188 30.49 -0.67 19.89
C GLY A 188 29.51 -1.10 18.79
N LYS A 189 28.60 -2.02 19.13
CA LYS A 189 27.45 -2.34 18.27
C LYS A 189 26.46 -1.18 18.38
N GLY A 190 26.25 -0.44 17.29
CA GLY A 190 25.24 0.61 17.23
C GLY A 190 23.85 0.10 17.58
N GLU A 191 22.96 1.00 17.99
CA GLU A 191 21.55 0.67 18.25
C GLU A 191 20.85 0.51 16.91
N ARG A 192 20.21 -0.64 16.70
CA ARG A 192 19.51 -0.97 15.46
C ARG A 192 18.17 -1.60 15.79
N PHE A 193 17.11 -0.86 15.62
CA PHE A 193 15.74 -1.35 15.82
C PHE A 193 14.92 -1.03 14.58
N ALA A 194 14.09 -1.97 14.17
CA ALA A 194 13.13 -1.72 13.11
C ALA A 194 11.95 -2.66 13.30
N SER A 195 10.74 -2.13 13.39
CA SER A 195 9.53 -2.93 13.60
C SER A 195 8.45 -2.46 12.65
N PHE A 196 7.74 -3.40 12.05
CA PHE A 196 6.62 -3.09 11.17
C PHE A 196 5.44 -3.99 11.46
N TYR A 197 4.33 -3.38 11.87
CA TYR A 197 3.09 -4.04 12.24
C TYR A 197 1.97 -3.60 11.31
N ALA A 198 1.10 -4.55 10.96
CA ALA A 198 -0.09 -4.29 10.16
C ALA A 198 -1.31 -4.97 10.80
N LYS A 199 -2.46 -4.32 10.78
CA LYS A 199 -3.72 -4.89 11.29
C LYS A 199 -4.88 -4.52 10.37
N SER A 200 -5.64 -5.53 9.94
CA SER A 200 -6.90 -5.31 9.23
C SER A 200 -7.92 -4.68 10.18
N ARG A 201 -8.57 -3.63 9.72
CA ARG A 201 -9.54 -2.83 10.48
C ARG A 201 -10.89 -2.88 9.77
N PRO A 202 -11.86 -3.67 10.28
CA PRO A 202 -13.20 -3.72 9.73
C PRO A 202 -13.98 -2.43 10.05
N ILE A 203 -15.10 -2.24 9.36
CA ILE A 203 -15.95 -1.04 9.50
C ILE A 203 -16.40 -0.76 10.94
N VAL A 204 -16.58 -1.81 11.74
CA VAL A 204 -17.01 -1.70 13.15
C VAL A 204 -15.95 -1.13 14.08
N GLU A 205 -14.69 -1.08 13.63
CA GLU A 205 -13.57 -0.45 14.36
C GLU A 205 -13.37 1.02 13.97
N ILE A 206 -14.21 1.58 13.10
CA ILE A 206 -14.19 3.01 12.77
C ILE A 206 -14.49 3.84 14.02
N ASP A 207 -13.65 4.85 14.25
CA ASP A 207 -13.75 5.76 15.38
C ASP A 207 -13.67 7.19 14.86
N PRO A 208 -14.82 7.82 14.55
CA PRO A 208 -14.86 9.19 14.06
C PRO A 208 -14.40 10.22 15.10
N GLU A 209 -14.40 9.86 16.39
CA GLU A 209 -13.95 10.74 17.48
C GLU A 209 -12.42 10.74 17.59
N ASN A 210 -11.78 9.63 17.21
CA ASN A 210 -10.33 9.51 17.16
C ASN A 210 -9.83 8.95 15.82
N PRO A 211 -9.94 9.72 14.73
CA PRO A 211 -9.66 9.25 13.38
C PRO A 211 -8.19 8.86 13.16
N THR A 212 -7.26 9.38 13.98
CA THR A 212 -5.82 9.10 13.90
C THR A 212 -5.38 7.87 14.71
N ALA A 213 -6.28 7.29 15.53
CA ALA A 213 -5.98 6.08 16.29
C ALA A 213 -5.53 4.95 15.37
N CYS A 214 -4.36 4.35 15.66
CA CYS A 214 -3.83 3.21 14.91
C CYS A 214 -4.05 1.90 15.68
N SER A 215 -4.89 1.02 15.13
CA SER A 215 -5.26 -0.25 15.77
C SER A 215 -4.14 -1.30 15.75
N ALA A 216 -3.10 -1.11 14.92
CA ALA A 216 -1.97 -2.04 14.82
C ALA A 216 -1.07 -2.05 16.06
N THR A 217 -1.24 -1.10 16.99
CA THR A 217 -0.41 -0.97 18.19
C THR A 217 -1.22 -0.88 19.47
N LYS A 218 -0.56 -1.17 20.58
CA LYS A 218 -1.04 -0.87 21.93
C LYS A 218 0.13 -0.45 22.82
N ARG A 219 -0.15 0.38 23.83
CA ARG A 219 0.80 0.66 24.90
C ARG A 219 0.75 -0.48 25.93
N ASN A 220 1.91 -0.97 26.34
CA ASN A 220 2.00 -1.91 27.47
C ASN A 220 1.97 -1.16 28.82
N ALA A 221 2.01 -1.92 29.93
CA ALA A 221 1.99 -1.35 31.28
C ALA A 221 3.13 -0.35 31.56
N ASN A 222 4.23 -0.43 30.80
CA ASN A 222 5.40 0.46 30.93
C ASN A 222 5.34 1.63 29.92
N GLY A 223 4.22 1.82 29.23
CA GLY A 223 4.03 2.89 28.24
C GLY A 223 4.69 2.64 26.88
N ALA A 224 5.39 1.52 26.70
CA ALA A 224 6.08 1.19 25.45
C ALA A 224 5.09 0.67 24.39
N ILE A 225 5.30 1.09 23.14
CA ILE A 225 4.50 0.69 21.99
C ILE A 225 4.86 -0.75 21.60
N LYS A 226 3.84 -1.59 21.42
CA LYS A 226 3.93 -2.97 20.95
C LYS A 226 2.83 -3.24 19.93
N ALA A 227 3.01 -4.31 19.14
CA ALA A 227 1.95 -4.82 18.30
C ALA A 227 0.68 -5.12 19.14
N ALA A 228 -0.49 -4.77 18.60
CA ALA A 228 -1.76 -5.26 19.14
C ALA A 228 -1.81 -6.80 19.06
N SER A 229 -2.67 -7.44 19.86
CA SER A 229 -2.71 -8.91 19.97
C SER A 229 -3.06 -9.62 18.67
N ASP A 230 -3.82 -8.95 17.80
CA ASP A 230 -4.30 -9.40 16.50
C ASP A 230 -3.57 -8.72 15.33
N ALA A 231 -2.57 -7.89 15.61
CA ALA A 231 -1.72 -7.31 14.58
C ALA A 231 -0.67 -8.33 14.10
N ILE A 232 -0.42 -8.34 12.80
CA ILE A 232 0.65 -9.12 12.19
C ILE A 232 1.96 -8.35 12.31
N THR A 233 2.96 -8.99 12.91
CA THR A 233 4.35 -8.51 12.82
C THR A 233 4.93 -8.89 11.46
N VAL A 234 5.02 -7.92 10.55
CA VAL A 234 5.58 -8.12 9.22
C VAL A 234 7.09 -8.33 9.30
N PHE A 235 7.77 -7.50 10.10
CA PHE A 235 9.11 -7.76 10.61
C PHE A 235 9.36 -7.07 11.93
N ASP A 236 10.36 -7.57 12.65
CA ASP A 236 10.84 -6.99 13.90
C ASP A 236 12.34 -7.25 14.04
N ARG A 237 13.11 -6.20 14.29
CA ARG A 237 14.56 -6.23 14.43
C ARG A 237 14.97 -5.62 15.76
N ASN A 238 15.83 -6.34 16.45
CA ASN A 238 16.54 -5.86 17.62
C ASN A 238 18.01 -6.27 17.53
N GLY A 239 18.88 -5.31 17.20
CA GLY A 239 20.30 -5.53 16.96
C GLY A 239 20.54 -6.46 15.78
N SER A 240 21.18 -7.59 16.03
CA SER A 240 21.45 -8.62 15.01
C SER A 240 20.33 -9.63 14.82
N LYS A 241 19.29 -9.60 15.67
CA LYS A 241 18.16 -10.54 15.59
C LYS A 241 17.05 -9.90 14.76
N SER A 242 16.61 -10.60 13.73
CA SER A 242 15.48 -10.21 12.89
C SER A 242 14.44 -11.33 12.82
N LYS A 243 13.18 -10.98 12.98
CA LYS A 243 12.02 -11.83 12.69
C LYS A 243 11.30 -11.27 11.48
N GLY A 244 10.70 -12.13 10.67
CA GLY A 244 9.87 -11.73 9.55
C GLY A 244 8.62 -12.59 9.47
N THR A 245 7.69 -12.17 8.62
CA THR A 245 6.40 -12.81 8.46
C THR A 245 6.43 -14.03 7.52
N THR A 246 5.28 -14.69 7.40
CA THR A 246 5.04 -15.86 6.53
C THR A 246 4.04 -15.50 5.42
N ALA A 247 3.96 -16.34 4.38
CA ALA A 247 2.98 -16.15 3.30
C ALA A 247 1.54 -16.24 3.81
N ALA A 248 1.26 -17.09 4.81
CA ALA A 248 -0.08 -17.23 5.40
C ALA A 248 -0.51 -15.94 6.11
N ASN A 249 0.40 -15.33 6.87
CA ASN A 249 0.13 -14.10 7.62
C ASN A 249 -0.11 -12.88 6.71
N VAL A 250 0.55 -12.80 5.56
CA VAL A 250 0.35 -11.66 4.64
C VAL A 250 -0.87 -11.82 3.76
N LYS A 251 -1.27 -13.06 3.46
CA LYS A 251 -2.45 -13.35 2.64
C LYS A 251 -3.75 -12.85 3.26
N SER A 252 -3.87 -12.80 4.58
CA SER A 252 -5.08 -12.30 5.24
C SER A 252 -5.36 -10.82 4.95
N PHE A 253 -4.38 -10.06 4.46
CA PHE A 253 -4.59 -8.68 4.04
C PHE A 253 -5.18 -8.55 2.63
N GLU A 254 -5.09 -9.59 1.79
CA GLU A 254 -5.64 -9.55 0.43
C GLU A 254 -7.15 -9.35 0.47
N GLN A 255 -7.86 -10.15 1.29
CA GLN A 255 -9.29 -10.00 1.51
C GLN A 255 -9.64 -8.62 2.09
N ALA A 256 -8.85 -8.13 3.06
CA ALA A 256 -9.11 -6.83 3.69
C ALA A 256 -8.91 -5.66 2.72
N ILE A 257 -7.96 -5.75 1.79
CA ILE A 257 -7.69 -4.67 0.83
C ILE A 257 -8.57 -4.81 -0.40
N PHE A 258 -8.74 -6.01 -0.95
CA PHE A 258 -9.36 -6.22 -2.26
C PHE A 258 -10.71 -6.94 -2.25
N GLY A 259 -11.19 -7.37 -1.07
CA GLY A 259 -12.46 -8.10 -0.94
C GLY A 259 -12.46 -9.52 -1.49
N VAL A 260 -11.31 -10.02 -1.95
CA VAL A 260 -11.11 -11.36 -2.52
C VAL A 260 -9.69 -11.84 -2.22
N GLU A 261 -9.43 -13.14 -2.41
CA GLU A 261 -8.10 -13.75 -2.22
C GLU A 261 -7.60 -14.53 -3.45
N GLY A 262 -6.28 -14.63 -3.58
CA GLY A 262 -5.58 -15.52 -4.49
C GLY A 262 -5.19 -14.94 -5.85
N TRP A 263 -5.46 -13.67 -6.11
CA TRP A 263 -5.12 -13.02 -7.39
C TRP A 263 -3.82 -12.23 -7.33
N ILE A 264 -3.40 -11.80 -6.13
CA ILE A 264 -2.10 -11.15 -5.90
C ILE A 264 -1.13 -12.11 -5.20
N SER A 265 0.13 -12.14 -5.66
CA SER A 265 1.15 -12.94 -4.98
C SER A 265 1.50 -12.44 -3.57
N PRO A 266 1.98 -13.32 -2.67
CA PRO A 266 2.49 -12.89 -1.36
C PRO A 266 3.59 -11.83 -1.45
N LEU A 267 4.42 -11.83 -2.50
CA LEU A 267 5.45 -10.81 -2.70
C LEU A 267 4.81 -9.44 -2.92
N LYS A 268 3.85 -9.33 -3.83
CA LYS A 268 3.11 -8.08 -4.07
C LYS A 268 2.33 -7.60 -2.86
N LEU A 269 1.74 -8.52 -2.08
CA LEU A 269 1.11 -8.15 -0.83
C LEU A 269 2.11 -7.53 0.14
N VAL A 270 3.30 -8.11 0.31
CA VAL A 270 4.36 -7.49 1.13
C VAL A 270 4.79 -6.14 0.59
N GLU A 271 4.93 -5.99 -0.73
CA GLU A 271 5.23 -4.70 -1.36
C GLU A 271 4.14 -3.66 -1.08
N ILE A 272 2.85 -4.05 -1.14
CA ILE A 272 1.71 -3.19 -0.78
C ILE A 272 1.80 -2.77 0.68
N LEU A 273 2.03 -3.72 1.59
CA LEU A 273 2.17 -3.42 3.02
C LEU A 273 3.36 -2.47 3.26
N PHE A 274 4.50 -2.69 2.61
CA PHE A 274 5.67 -1.82 2.74
C PHE A 274 5.42 -0.42 2.19
N ALA A 275 4.80 -0.31 1.01
CA ALA A 275 4.44 0.96 0.42
C ALA A 275 3.47 1.72 1.33
N ALA A 276 2.37 1.08 1.75
CA ALA A 276 1.37 1.68 2.62
C ALA A 276 1.91 2.05 4.01
N GLY A 277 2.78 1.20 4.57
CA GLY A 277 3.50 1.47 5.82
C GLY A 277 4.69 2.42 5.67
N THR A 278 4.96 2.93 4.46
CA THR A 278 6.08 3.86 4.14
C THR A 278 7.47 3.32 4.49
N VAL A 279 7.62 2.00 4.54
CA VAL A 279 8.86 1.32 4.85
C VAL A 279 9.90 1.61 3.77
N MET A 280 11.14 1.93 4.16
CA MET A 280 12.26 2.28 3.27
C MET A 280 12.11 3.61 2.50
N ARG A 281 11.20 4.50 2.93
CA ARG A 281 10.95 5.82 2.30
C ARG A 281 11.65 6.99 2.96
N TYR A 282 12.26 6.78 4.11
CA TYR A 282 12.83 7.84 4.94
C TYR A 282 14.35 8.00 4.78
N ARG A 283 14.94 7.61 3.64
CA ARG A 283 16.41 7.59 3.44
C ARG A 283 17.15 6.74 4.50
N GLU A 284 16.51 5.70 5.02
CA GLU A 284 17.07 4.80 6.02
C GLU A 284 18.35 4.14 5.51
N GLN A 285 19.41 4.10 6.33
CA GLN A 285 20.67 3.47 5.95
C GLN A 285 20.57 1.93 6.06
N ASP A 286 19.97 1.44 7.14
CA ASP A 286 19.78 0.01 7.38
C ASP A 286 18.45 -0.48 6.80
N LYS A 287 18.53 -1.19 5.68
CA LYS A 287 17.38 -1.80 4.98
C LYS A 287 17.40 -3.33 5.02
N GLU A 288 18.22 -3.96 5.87
CA GLU A 288 18.43 -5.41 5.82
C GLU A 288 17.16 -6.19 6.16
N SER A 289 16.40 -5.78 7.19
CA SER A 289 15.19 -6.49 7.59
C SER A 289 14.08 -6.43 6.53
N PRO A 290 13.71 -5.25 5.98
CA PRO A 290 12.80 -5.19 4.83
C PRO A 290 13.27 -6.03 3.63
N LYS A 291 14.56 -5.93 3.25
CA LYS A 291 15.12 -6.72 2.13
C LYS A 291 15.05 -8.23 2.39
N SER A 292 15.34 -8.67 3.61
CA SER A 292 15.26 -10.06 4.03
C SER A 292 13.83 -10.60 3.98
N VAL A 293 12.82 -9.78 4.29
CA VAL A 293 11.41 -10.16 4.12
C VAL A 293 11.07 -10.33 2.65
N LEU A 294 11.38 -9.34 1.80
CA LEU A 294 11.08 -9.40 0.37
C LEU A 294 11.69 -10.63 -0.30
N ALA A 295 12.93 -10.98 0.05
CA ALA A 295 13.64 -12.14 -0.51
C ALA A 295 12.99 -13.50 -0.20
N LYS A 296 12.04 -13.58 0.74
CA LYS A 296 11.32 -14.83 1.09
C LYS A 296 10.16 -15.13 0.15
N PHE A 297 9.71 -14.15 -0.63
CA PHE A 297 8.52 -14.26 -1.45
C PHE A 297 8.87 -14.19 -2.94
N HIS A 298 7.96 -14.73 -3.75
CA HIS A 298 8.08 -14.72 -5.19
C HIS A 298 6.78 -14.24 -5.81
N TYR A 299 6.90 -13.59 -6.96
CA TYR A 299 5.77 -13.23 -7.80
C TYR A 299 5.01 -14.46 -8.29
N PHE A 300 3.74 -14.25 -8.63
CA PHE A 300 3.03 -15.18 -9.48
C PHE A 300 3.52 -15.07 -10.93
N ASP A 301 3.27 -16.13 -11.71
CA ASP A 301 3.57 -16.14 -13.13
C ASP A 301 2.86 -14.98 -13.85
N GLY A 302 3.63 -14.21 -14.62
CA GLY A 302 3.14 -13.03 -15.35
C GLY A 302 3.06 -11.72 -14.55
N GLU A 303 3.39 -11.70 -13.26
CA GLU A 303 3.51 -10.46 -12.49
C GLU A 303 4.86 -9.75 -12.69
N THR A 304 4.87 -8.43 -12.55
CA THR A 304 6.05 -7.55 -12.62
C THR A 304 6.02 -6.49 -11.52
N ASN A 305 7.02 -5.62 -11.40
CA ASN A 305 6.97 -4.48 -10.46
C ASN A 305 6.06 -3.32 -10.92
N GLY A 306 5.57 -3.35 -12.17
CA GLY A 306 4.65 -2.37 -12.77
C GLY A 306 5.18 -0.94 -12.96
N GLN A 307 6.47 -0.68 -12.72
CA GLN A 307 7.02 0.68 -12.77
C GLN A 307 6.95 1.30 -14.17
N ALA A 308 7.15 0.49 -15.21
CA ALA A 308 7.02 0.95 -16.59
C ALA A 308 5.58 1.37 -16.93
N LEU A 309 4.59 0.64 -16.41
CA LEU A 309 3.17 0.91 -16.62
C LEU A 309 2.72 2.19 -15.89
N LEU A 310 3.30 2.43 -14.70
CA LEU A 310 3.01 3.62 -13.91
C LEU A 310 3.45 4.93 -14.62
N ALA A 311 4.51 4.89 -15.43
CA ALA A 311 5.06 6.10 -16.05
C ALA A 311 4.02 6.86 -16.90
N GLU A 312 3.17 6.14 -17.64
CA GLU A 312 2.10 6.73 -18.45
C GLU A 312 1.02 7.37 -17.57
N GLU A 313 0.58 6.67 -16.53
CA GLU A 313 -0.39 7.19 -15.56
C GLU A 313 0.12 8.46 -14.87
N LEU A 314 1.40 8.51 -14.50
CA LEU A 314 1.99 9.71 -13.87
C LEU A 314 2.05 10.92 -14.80
N LYS A 315 2.25 10.70 -16.10
CA LYS A 315 2.20 11.78 -17.09
C LYS A 315 0.78 12.36 -17.16
N LEU A 316 -0.24 11.50 -17.26
CA LEU A 316 -1.64 11.92 -17.25
C LEU A 316 -2.02 12.64 -15.95
N LEU A 317 -1.56 12.12 -14.81
CA LEU A 317 -1.78 12.77 -13.53
C LEU A 317 -1.18 14.18 -13.53
N ALA A 318 0.07 14.35 -13.95
CA ALA A 318 0.69 15.68 -14.01
C ALA A 318 -0.08 16.67 -14.90
N GLU A 319 -0.64 16.21 -16.02
CA GLU A 319 -1.48 17.03 -16.90
C GLU A 319 -2.80 17.44 -16.21
N LEU A 320 -3.46 16.54 -15.50
CA LEU A 320 -4.66 16.86 -14.71
C LEU A 320 -4.32 17.83 -13.58
N GLU A 321 -3.18 17.61 -12.92
CA GLU A 321 -2.72 18.49 -11.85
C GLU A 321 -2.47 19.92 -12.36
N ALA A 322 -1.90 20.08 -13.55
CA ALA A 322 -1.66 21.39 -14.14
C ALA A 322 -2.94 22.16 -14.50
N ARG A 323 -4.09 21.48 -14.67
CA ARG A 323 -5.39 22.10 -15.01
C ARG A 323 -6.17 22.58 -13.81
N GLU A 324 -5.80 22.14 -12.62
CA GLU A 324 -6.52 22.44 -11.39
C GLU A 324 -6.16 23.84 -10.87
N PRO A 325 -7.13 24.56 -10.28
CA PRO A 325 -6.89 25.88 -9.74
C PRO A 325 -5.84 25.82 -8.63
N ALA A 326 -5.00 26.86 -8.55
CA ALA A 326 -4.03 27.00 -7.47
C ALA A 326 -4.79 27.17 -6.13
N SER A 327 -4.80 26.11 -5.32
CA SER A 327 -5.30 26.14 -3.95
C SER A 327 -4.12 26.29 -2.98
N PRO A 328 -4.24 27.12 -1.93
CA PRO A 328 -3.23 27.19 -0.88
C PRO A 328 -3.10 25.87 -0.11
N GLU A 329 -4.18 25.09 -0.05
CA GLU A 329 -4.22 23.78 0.60
C GLU A 329 -4.31 22.68 -0.46
N VAL A 330 -3.43 21.68 -0.35
CA VAL A 330 -3.40 20.54 -1.28
C VAL A 330 -3.54 19.24 -0.49
N CYS A 331 -4.73 18.66 -0.51
CA CYS A 331 -5.00 17.33 0.03
C CYS A 331 -4.35 16.25 -0.86
N ILE A 332 -3.29 15.61 -0.37
CA ILE A 332 -2.51 14.65 -1.17
C ILE A 332 -3.36 13.45 -1.63
N PRO A 333 -4.15 12.77 -0.77
CA PRO A 333 -5.00 11.66 -1.20
C PRO A 333 -6.02 12.06 -2.27
N GLN A 334 -6.69 13.20 -2.09
CA GLN A 334 -7.67 13.73 -3.06
C GLN A 334 -7.02 14.09 -4.39
N ARG A 335 -5.77 14.57 -4.36
CA ARG A 335 -4.98 14.84 -5.56
C ARG A 335 -4.64 13.56 -6.32
N MET A 336 -4.35 12.48 -5.60
CA MET A 336 -4.03 11.18 -6.19
C MET A 336 -5.25 10.49 -6.81
N LEU A 337 -6.48 10.93 -6.50
CA LEU A 337 -7.73 10.43 -7.10
C LEU A 337 -8.09 11.07 -8.45
N LEU A 338 -7.36 12.08 -8.92
CA LEU A 338 -7.71 12.79 -10.17
C LEU A 338 -7.87 11.83 -11.37
N LEU A 339 -6.98 10.84 -11.50
CA LEU A 339 -7.08 9.82 -12.54
C LEU A 339 -8.31 8.91 -12.38
N ALA A 340 -8.67 8.57 -11.14
CA ALA A 340 -9.84 7.73 -10.87
C ALA A 340 -11.14 8.43 -11.28
N ARG A 341 -11.24 9.75 -11.05
CA ARG A 341 -12.41 10.56 -11.41
C ARG A 341 -12.69 10.64 -12.90
N GLN A 342 -11.67 10.53 -13.74
CA GLN A 342 -11.82 10.54 -15.19
C GLN A 342 -12.40 9.23 -15.74
N GLY A 343 -12.27 8.12 -14.98
CA GLY A 343 -12.75 6.79 -15.41
C GLY A 343 -14.27 6.64 -15.44
N ASP A 344 -15.01 7.46 -14.67
CA ASP A 344 -16.49 7.45 -14.61
C ASP A 344 -17.14 8.44 -15.60
N GLY A 345 -16.33 9.21 -16.34
CA GLY A 345 -16.78 10.23 -17.30
C GLY A 345 -17.19 9.65 -18.64
N GLY A 346 -18.36 9.00 -18.71
CA GLY A 346 -19.07 8.85 -19.97
C GLY A 346 -19.32 10.23 -20.58
N SER A 347 -18.70 10.49 -21.75
CA SER A 347 -19.06 11.53 -22.74
C SER A 347 -19.65 12.83 -22.18
N GLU A 348 -18.84 13.88 -22.05
CA GLU A 348 -19.35 15.25 -22.00
C GLU A 348 -20.29 15.48 -23.20
N PRO A 349 -21.54 15.95 -22.99
CA PRO A 349 -22.31 16.50 -24.09
C PRO A 349 -21.68 17.85 -24.44
N GLY A 350 -21.19 17.93 -25.69
CA GLY A 350 -20.59 19.15 -26.24
C GLY A 350 -21.51 20.38 -26.14
N PRO A 351 -20.95 21.58 -26.28
CA PRO A 351 -21.66 22.82 -26.02
C PRO A 351 -22.86 22.95 -26.96
N SER A 352 -24.05 23.06 -26.39
CA SER A 352 -25.26 23.40 -27.10
C SER A 352 -25.12 24.82 -27.65
N ASN A 353 -25.00 24.94 -28.97
CA ASN A 353 -25.14 26.21 -29.66
C ASN A 353 -26.53 26.77 -29.36
N GLN A 354 -26.57 27.90 -28.65
CA GLN A 354 -27.76 28.76 -28.59
C GLN A 354 -28.00 29.32 -29.99
N VAL A 355 -29.12 28.92 -30.59
CA VAL A 355 -29.69 29.63 -31.73
C VAL A 355 -30.51 30.78 -31.16
N SER A 356 -30.08 32.00 -31.46
CA SER A 356 -30.77 33.25 -31.18
C SER A 356 -32.08 33.32 -31.96
N ALA A 357 -33.13 33.81 -31.31
CA ALA A 357 -34.36 34.29 -31.96
C ALA A 357 -34.24 35.79 -32.22
#